data_AF-A0A6V8DYA1-F1
#
_entry.id   AF-A0A6V8DYA1-F1
#
_cell.length_a   1.000
_cell.length_b   1.000
_cell.length_c   1.000
_cell.angle_alpha   90.00
_cell.angle_beta   90.00
_cell.angle_gamma   90.00
#
_symmetry.space_group_name_H-M   'P 1'
#
loop_
_entity.id
_entity.type
_entity.pdbx_description
1 polymer ?
#
loop_
_entity_poly.entity_id
_entity_poly.type
_entity_poly.pdbx_seq_one_letter_code
_entity_poly.pdbx_strand_id
1 'polypeptide(L)'
;MPRRDDLNTILVLGSGPIKIGQAAEFDFSGSQAVRALREDGYEVILVNSNPATIQNDPEMADRVYIEPLLPDTVRKILEIEKPDALLAGMGGQTALNIASELSHDGTLERLGVELIGSDLDA
;
A
#
# COMPACT_ATOMS: atom_id res chain seq x y z
N MET A 1 2.44 -4.65 18.63
CA MET A 1 1.11 -5.13 19.04
C MET A 1 0.93 -6.53 18.49
N PRO A 2 0.13 -7.41 19.12
CA PRO A 2 -0.17 -8.70 18.52
C PRO A 2 -0.86 -8.53 17.17
N ARG A 3 -0.78 -9.56 16.31
CA ARG A 3 -1.49 -9.64 15.04
C ARG A 3 -2.98 -9.33 15.24
N ARG A 4 -3.58 -8.62 14.29
CA ARG A 4 -5.03 -8.38 14.18
C ARG A 4 -5.69 -9.50 13.38
N ASP A 5 -6.68 -10.16 13.97
CA ASP A 5 -7.41 -11.28 13.36
C ASP A 5 -8.66 -10.84 12.60
N ASP A 6 -9.03 -9.57 12.69
CA ASP A 6 -10.13 -8.96 11.96
C ASP A 6 -9.75 -8.54 10.53
N LEU A 7 -8.46 -8.54 10.20
CA LEU A 7 -7.91 -8.26 8.88
C LEU A 7 -7.35 -9.53 8.24
N ASN A 8 -7.59 -9.72 6.94
CA ASN A 8 -7.06 -10.83 6.15
C ASN A 8 -6.20 -10.32 4.99
N THR A 9 -6.67 -9.30 4.28
CA THR A 9 -6.02 -8.77 3.09
C THR A 9 -5.61 -7.31 3.28
N ILE A 10 -4.34 -7.00 3.01
CA ILE A 10 -3.78 -5.65 3.18
C ILE A 10 -3.18 -5.18 1.86
N LEU A 11 -3.61 -4.01 1.40
CA LEU A 11 -2.99 -3.32 0.27
C LEU A 11 -1.89 -2.38 0.76
N VAL A 12 -0.69 -2.52 0.20
CA VAL A 12 0.49 -1.69 0.48
C VAL A 12 0.73 -0.76 -0.71
N LEU A 13 0.88 0.53 -0.44
CA LEU A 13 1.29 1.50 -1.46
C LEU A 13 2.80 1.70 -1.44
N GLY A 14 3.45 1.45 -2.57
CA GLY A 14 4.85 1.80 -2.80
C GLY A 14 5.05 3.29 -3.08
N SER A 15 6.29 3.69 -3.35
CA SER A 15 6.66 5.10 -3.56
C SER A 15 6.56 5.57 -5.01
N GLY A 16 6.51 4.64 -5.97
CA GLY A 16 6.67 4.96 -7.38
C GLY A 16 8.12 5.29 -7.74
N PRO A 17 8.37 6.01 -8.87
CA PRO A 17 9.70 6.22 -9.40
C PRO A 17 10.59 7.03 -8.45
N ILE A 18 11.88 6.72 -8.46
CA ILE A 18 12.90 7.42 -7.66
C ILE A 18 13.00 8.88 -8.09
N LYS A 19 12.97 9.78 -7.10
CA LYS A 19 13.14 11.22 -7.26
C LYS A 19 14.06 11.76 -6.15
N ILE A 20 14.61 12.95 -6.35
CA ILE A 20 15.35 13.64 -5.28
C ILE A 20 14.40 13.85 -4.09
N GLY A 21 14.79 13.35 -2.91
CA GLY A 21 13.99 13.41 -1.69
C GLY A 21 13.01 12.24 -1.49
N GLN A 22 12.89 11.32 -2.47
CA GLN A 22 12.11 10.09 -2.34
C GLN A 22 12.73 8.98 -3.21
N ALA A 23 13.61 8.17 -2.65
CA ALA A 23 14.46 7.24 -3.39
C ALA A 23 14.32 5.78 -2.91
N ALA A 24 15.43 5.04 -2.93
CA ALA A 24 15.46 3.60 -2.73
C ALA A 24 15.10 3.16 -1.29
N GLU A 25 15.09 4.08 -0.33
CA GLU A 25 14.67 3.82 1.06
C GLU A 25 13.26 3.25 1.16
N PHE A 26 12.38 3.58 0.20
CA PHE A 26 11.01 3.07 0.15
C PHE A 26 10.89 1.71 -0.53
N ASP A 27 11.85 1.32 -1.38
CA ASP A 27 11.96 -0.07 -1.84
C ASP A 27 12.37 -0.97 -0.68
N PHE A 28 13.37 -0.54 0.11
CA PHE A 28 13.76 -1.24 1.32
C PHE A 28 12.62 -1.35 2.33
N SER A 29 11.99 -0.22 2.68
CA SER A 29 10.92 -0.19 3.69
C SER A 29 9.67 -0.94 3.24
N GLY A 30 9.24 -0.76 1.98
CA GLY A 30 8.12 -1.49 1.39
C GLY A 30 8.36 -3.00 1.36
N SER A 31 9.56 -3.44 0.98
CA SER A 31 9.95 -4.85 1.01
C SER A 31 9.88 -5.45 2.43
N GLN A 32 10.34 -4.71 3.44
CA GLN A 32 10.26 -5.16 4.84
C GLN A 32 8.79 -5.26 5.31
N ALA A 33 7.96 -4.28 4.95
CA ALA A 33 6.55 -4.28 5.31
C ALA A 33 5.80 -5.47 4.69
N VAL A 34 5.97 -5.70 3.39
CA VAL A 34 5.36 -6.84 2.69
C VAL A 34 5.78 -8.16 3.34
N ARG A 35 7.07 -8.33 3.63
CA ARG A 35 7.58 -9.54 4.28
C ARG A 35 6.98 -9.74 5.68
N ALA A 36 6.97 -8.69 6.51
CA ALA A 36 6.43 -8.78 7.86
C ALA A 36 4.94 -9.15 7.86
N LEU A 37 4.14 -8.54 6.97
CA LEU A 37 2.72 -8.85 6.84
C LEU A 37 2.48 -10.30 6.39
N ARG A 38 3.28 -10.81 5.45
CA ARG A 38 3.17 -12.21 5.01
C ARG A 38 3.64 -13.21 6.06
N GLU A 39 4.70 -12.90 6.80
CA GLU A 39 5.17 -13.71 7.94
C GLU A 39 4.09 -13.80 9.04
N ASP A 40 3.32 -12.73 9.23
CA ASP A 40 2.14 -12.71 10.10
C ASP A 40 0.91 -13.39 9.48
N GLY A 41 0.96 -13.81 8.22
CA GLY A 41 -0.09 -14.58 7.53
C GLY A 41 -1.23 -13.75 6.93
N TYR A 42 -0.98 -12.48 6.61
CA TYR A 42 -1.88 -11.67 5.80
C TYR A 42 -1.68 -11.95 4.30
N GLU A 43 -2.75 -11.82 3.52
CA GLU A 43 -2.65 -11.70 2.05
C GLU A 43 -2.23 -10.26 1.72
N VAL A 44 -1.16 -10.10 0.94
CA VAL A 44 -0.59 -8.78 0.62
C VAL A 44 -0.75 -8.46 -0.85
N ILE A 45 -1.33 -7.29 -1.10
CA ILE A 45 -1.45 -6.69 -2.43
C ILE A 45 -0.54 -5.48 -2.48
N LEU A 46 0.42 -5.45 -3.40
CA LEU A 46 1.33 -4.31 -3.56
C LEU A 46 0.96 -3.52 -4.82
N VAL A 47 0.91 -2.19 -4.71
CA VAL A 47 0.80 -1.29 -5.86
C VAL A 47 2.00 -0.37 -5.90
N ASN A 48 2.78 -0.41 -6.99
CA ASN A 48 3.94 0.44 -7.17
C ASN A 48 4.33 0.57 -8.65
N SER A 49 4.47 1.80 -9.13
CA SER A 49 4.75 2.08 -10.55
C SER A 49 6.22 1.93 -10.96
N ASN A 50 7.16 1.78 -10.03
CA ASN A 50 8.58 1.67 -10.36
C ASN A 50 8.97 0.22 -10.66
N PRO A 51 9.30 -0.16 -11.91
CA PRO A 51 9.64 -1.55 -12.22
C PRO A 51 11.02 -1.98 -11.71
N ALA A 52 11.87 -1.04 -11.26
CA ALA A 52 13.24 -1.32 -10.84
C ALA A 52 13.35 -1.44 -9.31
N THR A 53 12.50 -2.23 -8.69
CA THR A 53 12.42 -2.38 -7.23
C THR A 53 12.24 -3.84 -6.83
N ILE A 54 12.92 -4.28 -5.78
CA ILE A 54 12.80 -5.65 -5.25
C ILE A 54 11.38 -5.90 -4.71
N GLN A 55 10.72 -4.89 -4.13
CA GLN A 55 9.35 -5.05 -3.62
C GLN A 55 8.36 -5.56 -4.69
N ASN A 56 8.61 -5.28 -5.97
CA ASN A 56 7.75 -5.68 -7.09
C ASN A 56 8.04 -7.08 -7.63
N ASP A 57 9.05 -7.78 -7.09
CA ASP A 57 9.33 -9.15 -7.51
C ASP A 57 8.07 -10.02 -7.28
N PRO A 58 7.67 -10.87 -8.24
CA PRO A 58 6.40 -11.61 -8.16
C PRO A 58 6.26 -12.50 -6.92
N GLU A 59 7.36 -12.85 -6.27
CA GLU A 59 7.40 -13.68 -5.08
C GLU A 59 7.24 -12.88 -3.77
N MET A 60 7.33 -11.55 -3.82
CA MET A 60 7.29 -10.71 -2.62
C MET A 60 5.90 -10.58 -2.04
N ALA A 61 4.89 -10.30 -2.87
CA ALA A 61 3.49 -10.15 -2.46
C ALA A 61 2.61 -11.18 -3.16
N ASP A 62 1.41 -11.44 -2.65
CA ASP A 62 0.48 -12.38 -3.26
C ASP A 62 -0.08 -11.82 -4.58
N ARG A 63 -0.19 -10.49 -4.67
CA ARG A 63 -0.53 -9.77 -5.92
C ARG A 63 0.30 -8.51 -6.04
N VAL A 64 0.85 -8.26 -7.22
CA VAL A 64 1.67 -7.07 -7.52
C VAL A 64 1.07 -6.31 -8.71
N TYR A 65 0.79 -5.03 -8.51
CA TYR A 65 0.34 -4.09 -9.53
C TYR A 65 1.45 -3.10 -9.87
N ILE A 66 2.03 -3.26 -11.05
CA ILE A 66 2.94 -2.26 -11.63
C ILE A 66 2.10 -1.26 -12.43
N GLU A 67 1.37 -0.42 -11.71
CA GLU A 67 0.39 0.53 -12.24
C GLU A 67 0.69 1.96 -11.77
N PRO A 68 0.25 3.01 -12.49
CA PRO A 68 0.43 4.39 -12.05
C PRO A 68 -0.12 4.64 -10.65
N LEU A 69 0.71 5.21 -9.76
CA LEU A 69 0.29 5.64 -8.43
C LEU A 69 -0.48 6.97 -8.52
N LEU A 70 -1.75 6.84 -8.92
CA LEU A 70 -2.74 7.90 -8.99
C LEU A 70 -3.98 7.49 -8.17
N PRO A 71 -4.68 8.43 -7.53
CA PRO A 71 -5.89 8.16 -6.76
C PRO A 71 -6.92 7.32 -7.54
N ASP A 72 -7.22 7.69 -8.79
CA ASP A 72 -8.18 6.94 -9.61
C ASP A 72 -7.74 5.52 -9.96
N THR A 73 -6.44 5.31 -10.16
CA THR A 73 -5.90 3.97 -10.43
C THR A 73 -6.00 3.12 -9.17
N VAL A 74 -5.58 3.66 -8.02
CA VAL A 74 -5.64 2.95 -6.73
C VAL A 74 -7.09 2.69 -6.34
N ARG A 75 -8.03 3.62 -6.55
CA ARG A 75 -9.47 3.42 -6.36
C ARG A 75 -9.97 2.20 -7.13
N LYS A 76 -9.63 2.08 -8.41
CA LYS A 76 -10.05 0.92 -9.24
C LYS A 76 -9.47 -0.39 -8.70
N ILE A 77 -8.22 -0.39 -8.25
CA ILE A 77 -7.61 -1.56 -7.63
C ILE A 77 -8.35 -1.92 -6.34
N LEU A 78 -8.64 -0.95 -5.46
CA LEU A 78 -9.43 -1.16 -4.25
C LEU A 78 -10.84 -1.72 -4.56
N GLU A 79 -11.49 -1.27 -5.64
CA GLU A 79 -12.81 -1.77 -6.05
C GLU A 79 -12.78 -3.22 -6.56
N ILE A 80 -11.67 -3.63 -7.20
CA ILE A 80 -11.44 -5.00 -7.68
C ILE A 80 -11.07 -5.92 -6.51
N GLU A 81 -10.15 -5.47 -5.67
CA GLU A 81 -9.49 -6.27 -4.65
C GLU A 81 -10.27 -6.33 -3.33
N LYS A 82 -10.93 -5.23 -2.97
CA LYS A 82 -11.65 -5.05 -1.71
C LYS A 82 -10.81 -5.50 -0.50
N PRO A 83 -9.58 -4.97 -0.31
CA PRO A 83 -8.76 -5.31 0.84
C PRO A 83 -9.42 -4.82 2.12
N ASP A 84 -9.12 -5.46 3.25
CA ASP A 84 -9.62 -5.02 4.55
C ASP A 84 -8.93 -3.74 5.01
N ALA A 85 -7.65 -3.57 4.64
CA ALA A 85 -6.86 -2.41 5.04
C ALA A 85 -5.91 -1.88 3.96
N LEU A 86 -5.54 -0.61 4.10
CA LEU A 86 -4.57 0.13 3.31
C LEU A 86 -3.39 0.56 4.20
N LEU A 87 -2.16 0.23 3.80
CA LEU A 87 -0.93 0.68 4.44
C LEU A 87 -0.18 1.66 3.52
N ALA A 88 -0.16 2.93 3.90
CA ALA A 88 0.43 4.01 3.10
C ALA A 88 1.76 4.57 3.65
N GLY A 89 2.10 4.26 4.91
CA GLY A 89 3.27 4.83 5.59
C GLY A 89 4.63 4.39 5.02
N MET A 90 4.65 3.39 4.14
CA MET A 90 5.89 2.78 3.60
C MET A 90 6.25 3.27 2.20
N GLY A 91 5.41 4.12 1.58
CA GLY A 91 5.58 4.61 0.22
C GLY A 91 5.90 6.12 0.12
N GLY A 92 6.37 6.72 1.21
CA GLY A 92 6.73 8.14 1.24
C GLY A 92 5.54 9.07 1.01
N GLN A 93 5.80 10.28 0.53
CA GLN A 93 4.76 11.30 0.37
C GLN A 93 3.75 10.93 -0.74
N THR A 94 4.19 10.21 -1.78
CA THR A 94 3.27 9.72 -2.83
C THR A 94 2.14 8.90 -2.22
N ALA A 95 2.46 7.90 -1.41
CA ALA A 95 1.48 7.01 -0.81
C ALA A 95 0.57 7.73 0.18
N LEU A 96 1.14 8.59 1.04
CA LEU A 96 0.37 9.38 2.02
C LEU A 96 -0.62 10.33 1.33
N ASN A 97 -0.23 11.00 0.25
CA ASN A 97 -1.12 11.88 -0.49
C ASN A 97 -2.29 11.11 -1.11
N ILE A 98 -2.03 9.95 -1.70
CA ILE A 98 -3.07 9.10 -2.29
C ILE A 98 -4.04 8.61 -1.20
N ALA A 99 -3.52 8.11 -0.08
CA ALA A 99 -4.36 7.65 1.03
C ALA A 99 -5.21 8.79 1.61
N SER A 100 -4.64 9.98 1.76
CA SER A 100 -5.37 11.17 2.21
C SER A 100 -6.48 11.56 1.24
N GLU A 101 -6.20 11.56 -0.07
CA GLU A 101 -7.22 11.88 -1.08
C GLU A 101 -8.38 10.86 -1.10
N LEU A 102 -8.05 9.57 -1.06
CA LEU A 102 -9.04 8.49 -1.03
C LEU A 102 -9.85 8.44 0.27
N SER A 103 -9.29 8.94 1.36
CA SER A 103 -10.04 9.10 2.61
C SER A 103 -10.96 10.31 2.54
N HIS A 104 -10.43 11.48 2.14
CA HIS A 104 -11.20 12.71 2.06
C HIS A 104 -12.37 12.65 1.06
N ASP A 105 -12.23 11.90 -0.02
CA ASP A 105 -13.30 11.72 -1.00
C ASP A 105 -14.31 10.60 -0.62
N GLY A 106 -14.12 9.97 0.53
CA GLY A 106 -14.99 8.92 1.08
C GLY A 106 -14.82 7.55 0.41
N THR A 107 -13.81 7.36 -0.45
CA THR A 107 -13.57 6.05 -1.10
C THR A 107 -13.28 4.96 -0.08
N LEU A 108 -12.38 5.22 0.88
CA LEU A 108 -12.01 4.21 1.88
C LEU A 108 -13.22 3.79 2.73
N GLU A 109 -14.01 4.76 3.20
CA GLU A 109 -15.23 4.50 3.97
C GLU A 109 -16.27 3.71 3.15
N ARG A 110 -16.52 4.12 1.91
CA ARG A 110 -17.48 3.47 1.01
C ARG A 110 -17.11 2.02 0.70
N LEU A 111 -15.80 1.72 0.62
CA LEU A 111 -15.29 0.39 0.32
C LEU A 111 -15.03 -0.44 1.58
N GLY A 112 -15.15 0.16 2.78
CA GLY A 112 -14.86 -0.51 4.04
C GLY A 112 -13.37 -0.82 4.24
N VAL A 113 -12.48 -0.02 3.64
CA VAL A 113 -11.02 -0.20 3.70
C VAL A 113 -10.47 0.64 4.86
N GLU A 114 -9.87 -0.01 5.85
CA GLU A 114 -9.26 0.69 6.99
C GLU A 114 -7.86 1.22 6.64
N LEU A 115 -7.59 2.51 6.88
CA LEU A 115 -6.21 3.01 6.82
C LEU A 115 -5.46 2.61 8.10
N ILE A 116 -4.37 1.87 7.96
CA ILE A 116 -3.56 1.39 9.09
C ILE A 116 -2.13 1.96 9.06
N GLY A 117 -1.50 2.02 10.23
CA GLY A 117 -0.11 2.47 10.39
C GLY A 117 0.10 3.97 10.24
N SER A 118 -0.93 4.73 9.90
CA SER A 118 -0.93 6.20 9.87
C SER A 118 -2.30 6.70 10.27
N ASP A 119 -2.31 7.81 11.00
CA ASP A 119 -3.52 8.55 11.33
C ASP A 119 -3.53 9.80 10.44
N LEU A 120 -4.65 10.07 9.76
CA LEU A 120 -4.78 11.22 8.85
C LEU A 120 -4.84 12.55 9.58
N ASP A 121 -5.20 12.51 10.87
CA ASP A 121 -5.29 13.67 11.74
C ASP A 121 -3.99 13.94 12.55
N ALA A 122 -2.95 13.13 12.36
CA ALA A 122 -1.68 13.19 13.11
C ALA A 122 -0.56 14.01 12.46
#